data_AF-A0A9X9LMX4-F1
#
_entry.id   AF-A0A9X9LMX4-F1
#
_cell.length_a   1.000
_cell.length_b   1.000
_cell.length_c   1.000
_cell.angle_alpha   90.00
_cell.angle_beta   90.00
_cell.angle_gamma   90.00
#
_symmetry.space_group_name_H-M   'P 1'
#
loop_
_entity.id
_entity.type
_entity.pdbx_description
1 polymer ?
#
loop_
_entity_poly.entity_id
_entity_poly.type
_entity_poly.pdbx_seq_one_letter_code
_entity_poly.pdbx_strand_id
1 'polypeptide(L)'
;VFSQVQNDLEFKHKVKIQALLYPCLQIIDSYLPSHQENEHGIILKRDLAIKLASVYFTEDKTFPQAMRRNEHMPLESRHLFKFVNWSTLLPEKFRKGYVYTEPILGRYNYSLPALMDIRVSPLLANDSWLQNLPRTYILTCQYDLVRDDGLMYVSRLQNVGVQVTHDHVENGIHAALSLMTSPLYLQLGFRIRDMYISWLDKNL
;
A
#
# COMPACT_ATOMS: atom_id res chain seq x y z
N VAL A 1 11.49 0.81 -0.41
CA VAL A 1 12.88 1.38 -0.35
C VAL A 1 13.00 2.59 0.59
N PHE A 2 12.17 3.64 0.50
CA PHE A 2 12.36 4.87 1.31
C PHE A 2 12.21 4.73 2.84
N SER A 3 11.45 3.75 3.32
CA SER A 3 11.14 3.65 4.75
C SER A 3 12.30 3.12 5.62
N GLN A 4 13.39 2.59 5.02
CA GLN A 4 14.55 2.07 5.77
C GLN A 4 15.62 3.11 6.08
N VAL A 5 15.71 4.20 5.32
CA VAL A 5 16.83 5.15 5.37
C VAL A 5 17.03 5.75 6.77
N GLN A 6 15.95 5.94 7.53
CA GLN A 6 16.02 6.53 8.87
C GLN A 6 16.43 5.56 9.99
N ASN A 7 16.24 4.26 9.77
CA ASN A 7 16.59 3.21 10.74
C ASN A 7 17.89 2.48 10.36
N ASP A 8 18.55 2.92 9.28
CA ASP A 8 19.86 2.45 8.86
C ASP A 8 20.94 3.19 9.66
N LEU A 9 21.76 2.44 10.40
CA LEU A 9 22.85 2.98 11.23
C LEU A 9 23.94 3.68 10.38
N GLU A 10 24.03 3.37 9.08
CA GLU A 10 25.00 4.01 8.18
C GLU A 10 24.53 5.35 7.60
N PHE A 11 23.23 5.67 7.73
CA PHE A 11 22.69 6.90 7.17
C PHE A 11 22.91 8.09 8.11
N LYS A 12 23.88 8.94 7.78
CA LYS A 12 24.32 10.07 8.61
C LYS A 12 23.34 11.25 8.69
N HIS A 13 22.29 11.28 7.88
CA HIS A 13 21.35 12.40 7.80
C HIS A 13 19.97 12.01 8.34
N LYS A 14 19.35 12.86 9.17
CA LYS A 14 17.99 12.57 9.62
C LYS A 14 16.97 12.97 8.54
N VAL A 15 16.19 12.02 8.05
CA VAL A 15 15.05 12.31 7.17
C VAL A 15 14.02 13.13 7.96
N LYS A 16 13.65 14.30 7.45
CA LYS A 16 12.69 15.20 8.14
C LYS A 16 11.24 14.77 7.94
N ILE A 17 10.93 14.31 6.73
CA ILE A 17 9.56 13.98 6.30
C ILE A 17 9.56 12.77 5.37
N GLN A 18 8.45 12.05 5.34
CA GLN A 18 8.15 11.00 4.37
C GLN A 18 6.84 11.37 3.66
N ALA A 19 6.81 11.29 2.32
CA ALA A 19 5.58 11.51 1.56
C ALA A 19 5.28 10.31 0.67
N LEU A 20 4.06 9.79 0.75
CA LEU A 20 3.59 8.61 0.04
C LEU A 20 2.31 8.96 -0.70
N LEU A 21 2.33 8.87 -2.03
CA LEU A 21 1.17 9.13 -2.87
C LEU A 21 0.69 7.79 -3.44
N TYR A 22 -0.59 7.45 -3.19
CA TYR A 22 -1.25 6.19 -3.59
C TYR A 22 -0.32 4.96 -3.43
N PRO A 23 0.21 4.71 -2.21
CA PRO A 23 1.28 3.74 -2.04
C PRO A 23 0.77 2.29 -2.03
N CYS A 24 1.37 1.43 -2.86
CA CYS A 24 1.32 -0.02 -2.67
C CYS A 24 2.26 -0.38 -1.52
N LEU A 25 1.75 -1.00 -0.46
CA LEU A 25 2.48 -1.22 0.79
C LEU A 25 2.48 -2.67 1.26
N GLN A 26 1.66 -3.53 0.65
CA GLN A 26 1.71 -4.96 0.88
C GLN A 26 1.19 -5.72 -0.34
N ILE A 27 1.52 -7.01 -0.40
CA ILE A 27 1.08 -7.93 -1.46
C ILE A 27 0.70 -9.31 -0.90
N ILE A 28 0.69 -9.45 0.42
CA ILE A 28 0.49 -10.74 1.09
C ILE A 28 -1.00 -11.08 1.23
N ASP A 29 -1.85 -10.06 1.31
CA ASP A 29 -3.30 -10.17 1.21
C ASP A 29 -3.75 -9.50 -0.09
N SER A 30 -4.22 -10.30 -1.04
CA SER A 30 -4.63 -9.85 -2.37
C SER A 30 -6.16 -9.71 -2.50
N TYR A 31 -6.90 -9.67 -1.39
CA TYR A 31 -8.36 -9.62 -1.37
C TYR A 31 -8.92 -8.60 -0.37
N LEU A 32 -8.57 -7.33 -0.58
CA LEU A 32 -9.06 -6.20 0.21
C LEU A 32 -10.39 -5.65 -0.35
N PRO A 33 -11.17 -4.88 0.43
CA PRO A 33 -12.35 -4.16 -0.08
C PRO A 33 -12.04 -3.32 -1.34
N SER A 34 -10.95 -2.55 -1.35
CA SER A 34 -10.53 -1.79 -2.54
C SER A 34 -10.20 -2.66 -3.75
N HIS A 35 -9.74 -3.90 -3.55
CA HIS A 35 -9.48 -4.83 -4.65
C HIS A 35 -10.77 -5.29 -5.33
N GLN A 36 -11.85 -5.42 -4.56
CA GLN A 36 -13.16 -5.81 -5.04
C GLN A 36 -13.89 -4.62 -5.67
N GLU A 37 -13.89 -3.47 -4.99
CA GLU A 37 -14.53 -2.25 -5.49
C GLU A 37 -13.90 -1.74 -6.79
N ASN A 38 -12.57 -1.78 -6.86
CA ASN A 38 -11.79 -1.20 -7.96
C ASN A 38 -11.18 -2.27 -8.89
N GLU A 39 -11.77 -3.48 -8.92
CA GLU A 39 -11.27 -4.59 -9.74
C GLU A 39 -11.06 -4.18 -11.22
N HIS A 40 -12.02 -3.40 -11.74
CA HIS A 40 -12.03 -2.89 -13.10
C HIS A 40 -11.66 -1.39 -13.20
N GLY A 41 -10.84 -0.89 -12.27
CA GLY A 41 -10.41 0.51 -12.23
C GLY A 41 -9.79 1.05 -13.53
N ILE A 42 -9.66 2.37 -13.63
CA ILE A 42 -9.28 3.04 -14.89
C ILE A 42 -7.82 2.75 -15.27
N ILE A 43 -6.89 3.00 -14.35
CA ILE A 43 -5.44 2.85 -14.58
C ILE A 43 -4.94 1.51 -14.06
N LEU A 44 -5.13 1.25 -12.76
CA LEU A 44 -4.63 0.06 -12.09
C LEU A 44 -5.78 -0.93 -11.85
N LYS A 45 -6.05 -1.76 -12.86
CA LYS A 45 -6.96 -2.92 -12.73
C LYS A 45 -6.31 -4.00 -11.86
N ARG A 46 -7.13 -4.80 -11.18
CA ARG A 46 -6.64 -5.90 -10.33
C ARG A 46 -5.78 -6.90 -11.09
N ASP A 47 -6.21 -7.32 -12.27
CA ASP A 47 -5.44 -8.24 -13.13
C ASP A 47 -4.09 -7.66 -13.56
N LEU A 48 -4.03 -6.35 -13.84
CA LEU A 48 -2.78 -5.68 -14.18
C LEU A 48 -1.84 -5.65 -12.97
N ALA A 49 -2.34 -5.31 -11.79
CA ALA A 49 -1.56 -5.31 -10.56
C ALA A 49 -1.00 -6.70 -10.23
N ILE A 50 -1.83 -7.75 -10.34
CA ILE A 50 -1.40 -9.14 -10.13
C ILE A 50 -0.33 -9.54 -11.15
N LYS A 51 -0.47 -9.16 -12.42
CA LYS A 51 0.53 -9.44 -13.44
C LYS A 51 1.86 -8.73 -13.14
N LEU A 52 1.83 -7.47 -12.75
CA LEU A 52 3.02 -6.69 -12.38
C LEU A 52 3.72 -7.30 -11.16
N ALA A 53 2.96 -7.66 -10.12
CA ALA A 53 3.49 -8.36 -8.95
C ALA A 53 4.11 -9.70 -9.35
N SER A 54 3.43 -10.50 -10.17
CA SER A 54 3.93 -11.81 -10.59
C SER A 54 5.27 -11.71 -11.31
N VAL A 55 5.40 -10.81 -12.28
CA VAL A 55 6.67 -10.56 -13.02
C VAL A 55 7.79 -10.11 -12.09
N TYR A 56 7.47 -9.44 -10.97
CA TYR A 56 8.47 -9.02 -9.99
C TYR A 56 8.99 -10.18 -9.13
N PHE A 57 8.14 -11.14 -8.75
CA PHE A 57 8.53 -12.20 -7.80
C PHE A 57 8.96 -13.51 -8.46
N THR A 58 8.36 -13.91 -9.58
CA THR A 58 8.54 -15.27 -10.09
C THR A 58 8.19 -15.42 -11.57
N GLU A 59 8.84 -16.38 -12.21
CA GLU A 59 8.47 -16.84 -13.56
C GLU A 59 7.37 -17.93 -13.53
N ASP A 60 6.97 -18.40 -12.34
CA ASP A 60 5.94 -19.42 -12.17
C ASP A 60 4.56 -18.89 -12.63
N LYS A 61 4.05 -19.48 -13.71
CA LYS A 61 2.79 -19.10 -14.35
C LYS A 61 1.55 -19.41 -13.50
N THR A 62 1.67 -20.22 -12.44
CA THR A 62 0.57 -20.51 -11.50
C THR A 62 0.38 -19.41 -10.47
N PHE A 63 1.43 -18.63 -10.17
CA PHE A 63 1.43 -17.59 -9.14
C PHE A 63 0.35 -16.51 -9.32
N PRO A 64 0.11 -15.95 -10.54
CA PRO A 64 -1.00 -15.02 -10.75
C PRO A 64 -2.36 -15.59 -10.33
N GLN A 65 -2.59 -16.87 -10.59
CA GLN A 65 -3.86 -17.52 -10.25
C GLN A 65 -4.00 -17.76 -8.75
N ALA A 66 -2.90 -18.10 -8.07
CA ALA A 66 -2.86 -18.19 -6.61
C ALA A 66 -3.13 -16.81 -5.99
N MET A 67 -2.52 -15.74 -6.50
CA MET A 67 -2.80 -14.37 -6.05
C MET A 67 -4.26 -13.98 -6.26
N ARG A 68 -4.89 -14.31 -7.39
CA ARG A 68 -6.32 -13.99 -7.61
C ARG A 68 -7.23 -14.60 -6.54
N ARG A 69 -6.85 -15.76 -6.03
CA ARG A 69 -7.61 -16.52 -5.02
C ARG A 69 -7.17 -16.24 -3.59
N ASN A 70 -6.14 -15.41 -3.39
CA ASN A 70 -5.53 -15.15 -2.08
C ASN A 70 -4.94 -16.44 -1.46
N GLU A 71 -4.27 -17.24 -2.28
CA GLU A 71 -3.73 -18.57 -1.95
C GLU A 71 -2.20 -18.66 -2.09
N HIS A 72 -1.51 -17.52 -2.31
CA HIS A 72 -0.10 -17.49 -2.73
C HIS A 72 0.91 -17.44 -1.57
N MET A 73 0.45 -17.33 -0.33
CA MET A 73 1.32 -17.19 0.82
C MET A 73 1.62 -18.54 1.50
N PRO A 74 2.88 -18.79 1.92
CA PRO A 74 3.25 -20.04 2.54
C PRO A 74 2.79 -20.10 4.00
N LEU A 75 2.70 -21.30 4.59
CA LEU A 75 2.09 -21.52 5.91
C LEU A 75 2.79 -20.75 7.04
N GLU A 76 4.11 -20.64 6.98
CA GLU A 76 4.97 -19.95 7.96
C GLU A 76 4.69 -18.45 8.06
N SER A 77 4.08 -17.86 7.02
CA SER A 77 3.77 -16.43 6.97
C SER A 77 2.57 -16.01 7.82
N ARG A 78 1.84 -16.96 8.43
CA ARG A 78 0.60 -16.70 9.21
C ARG A 78 0.74 -15.54 10.20
N HIS A 79 1.86 -15.47 10.90
CA HIS A 79 2.14 -14.47 11.92
C HIS A 79 2.18 -13.02 11.39
N LEU A 80 2.34 -12.83 10.08
CA LEU A 80 2.40 -11.53 9.41
C LEU A 80 1.01 -10.93 9.16
N PHE A 81 -0.05 -11.73 9.07
CA PHE A 81 -1.38 -11.25 8.68
C PHE A 81 -2.03 -10.31 9.70
N LYS A 82 -1.59 -10.36 10.96
CA LYS A 82 -1.98 -9.37 11.97
C LYS A 82 -1.64 -7.92 11.54
N PHE A 83 -0.60 -7.74 10.72
CA PHE A 83 -0.16 -6.42 10.26
C PHE A 83 -0.97 -5.89 9.07
N VAL A 84 -1.72 -6.74 8.38
CA VAL A 84 -2.55 -6.38 7.21
C VAL A 84 -4.02 -6.73 7.40
N ASN A 85 -4.45 -6.99 8.65
CA ASN A 85 -5.82 -7.36 8.95
C ASN A 85 -6.75 -6.15 8.79
N TRP A 86 -7.33 -6.00 7.59
CA TRP A 86 -8.18 -4.87 7.24
C TRP A 86 -9.48 -4.80 8.07
N SER A 87 -9.93 -5.90 8.68
CA SER A 87 -11.08 -5.87 9.60
C SER A 87 -10.83 -5.03 10.87
N THR A 88 -9.56 -4.83 11.22
CA THR A 88 -9.14 -4.01 12.36
C THR A 88 -8.52 -2.68 11.92
N LEU A 89 -7.75 -2.69 10.83
CA LEU A 89 -6.94 -1.55 10.41
C LEU A 89 -7.68 -0.58 9.49
N LEU A 90 -8.69 -1.06 8.75
CA LEU A 90 -9.45 -0.22 7.83
C LEU A 90 -10.60 0.48 8.57
N PRO A 91 -10.82 1.79 8.39
CA PRO A 91 -11.98 2.47 8.95
C PRO A 91 -13.29 1.87 8.44
N GLU A 92 -14.33 1.84 9.29
CA GLU A 92 -15.61 1.17 9.01
C GLU A 92 -16.23 1.59 7.65
N LYS A 93 -16.18 2.89 7.33
CA LYS A 93 -16.72 3.44 6.07
C LYS A 93 -16.11 2.81 4.80
N PHE A 94 -14.89 2.29 4.87
CA PHE A 94 -14.20 1.66 3.74
C PHE A 94 -14.34 0.13 3.73
N ARG A 95 -14.85 -0.48 4.80
CA ARG A 95 -15.14 -1.93 4.82
C ARG A 95 -16.39 -2.29 4.02
N LYS A 96 -17.33 -1.35 3.85
CA LYS A 96 -18.54 -1.45 2.99
C LYS A 96 -19.31 -2.77 3.07
N GLY A 97 -19.37 -3.38 4.26
CA GLY A 97 -20.07 -4.65 4.48
C GLY A 97 -19.36 -5.88 3.90
N TYR A 98 -18.17 -5.75 3.32
CA TYR A 98 -17.34 -6.89 2.96
C TYR A 98 -16.95 -7.68 4.22
N VAL A 99 -16.92 -9.00 4.09
CA VAL A 99 -16.56 -9.93 5.17
C VAL A 99 -15.07 -10.25 5.07
N TYR A 100 -14.35 -10.09 6.20
CA TYR A 100 -12.95 -10.45 6.27
C TYR A 100 -12.77 -11.97 6.20
N THR A 101 -11.90 -12.40 5.30
CA THR A 101 -11.44 -13.78 5.21
C THR A 101 -9.92 -13.79 5.23
N GLU A 102 -9.35 -14.64 6.07
CA GLU A 102 -7.90 -14.84 6.07
C GLU A 102 -7.46 -15.52 4.76
N PRO A 103 -6.25 -15.22 4.25
CA PRO A 103 -5.71 -15.91 3.08
C PRO A 103 -5.51 -17.39 3.34
N ILE A 104 -5.67 -18.21 2.29
CA ILE A 104 -5.47 -19.65 2.37
C ILE A 104 -3.99 -19.95 2.24
N LEU A 105 -3.35 -20.36 3.32
CA LEU A 105 -1.90 -20.53 3.38
C LEU A 105 -1.47 -21.95 3.02
N GLY A 106 -0.28 -22.07 2.41
CA GLY A 106 0.40 -23.36 2.19
C GLY A 106 -0.23 -24.24 1.11
N ARG A 107 -1.12 -23.69 0.28
CA ARG A 107 -1.70 -24.42 -0.86
C ARG A 107 -0.68 -24.65 -1.97
N TYR A 108 0.28 -23.75 -2.08
CA TYR A 108 1.38 -23.80 -3.03
C TYR A 108 2.70 -23.65 -2.27
N ASN A 109 3.76 -24.29 -2.76
CA ASN A 109 5.10 -24.27 -2.16
C ASN A 109 6.01 -23.25 -2.87
N TYR A 110 5.58 -21.99 -2.94
CA TYR A 110 6.39 -20.93 -3.52
C TYR A 110 7.53 -20.55 -2.56
N SER A 111 8.78 -20.67 -3.02
CA SER A 111 9.95 -20.16 -2.28
C SER A 111 10.21 -18.71 -2.67
N LEU A 112 9.39 -17.78 -2.15
CA LEU A 112 9.47 -16.35 -2.47
C LEU A 112 9.65 -15.48 -1.20
N PRO A 113 10.85 -15.48 -0.57
CA PRO A 113 11.10 -14.70 0.65
C PRO A 113 10.80 -13.20 0.49
N ALA A 114 10.95 -12.66 -0.72
CA ALA A 114 10.70 -11.27 -1.04
C ALA A 114 9.24 -10.83 -0.79
N LEU A 115 8.26 -11.76 -0.76
CA LEU A 115 6.87 -11.43 -0.40
C LEU A 115 6.74 -10.88 1.03
N MET A 116 7.60 -11.37 1.93
CA MET A 116 7.61 -11.06 3.35
C MET A 116 8.64 -9.97 3.71
N ASP A 117 9.35 -9.44 2.72
CA ASP A 117 10.37 -8.43 2.93
C ASP A 117 9.72 -7.06 3.19
N ILE A 118 10.04 -6.44 4.32
CA ILE A 118 9.54 -5.10 4.70
C ILE A 118 9.93 -3.99 3.70
N ARG A 119 10.94 -4.21 2.86
CA ARG A 119 11.37 -3.28 1.79
C ARG A 119 10.39 -3.24 0.64
N VAL A 120 9.70 -4.37 0.42
CA VAL A 120 8.68 -4.62 -0.60
C VAL A 120 7.30 -4.35 -0.03
N SER A 121 7.05 -4.85 1.18
CA SER A 121 5.78 -4.71 1.91
C SER A 121 5.98 -3.95 3.23
N PRO A 122 6.14 -2.61 3.22
CA PRO A 122 6.35 -1.82 4.44
C PRO A 122 5.25 -1.95 5.49
N LEU A 123 4.04 -2.34 5.09
CA LEU A 123 2.94 -2.63 6.01
C LEU A 123 3.25 -3.82 6.94
N LEU A 124 4.31 -4.60 6.69
CA LEU A 124 4.75 -5.71 7.56
C LEU A 124 5.74 -5.27 8.64
N ALA A 125 6.23 -4.03 8.60
CA ALA A 125 7.18 -3.56 9.60
C ALA A 125 6.54 -3.58 11.00
N ASN A 126 7.32 -3.94 12.02
CA ASN A 126 6.84 -3.96 13.40
C ASN A 126 6.66 -2.54 13.96
N ASP A 127 5.93 -2.43 15.05
CA ASP A 127 5.58 -1.13 15.66
C ASP A 127 6.81 -0.37 16.15
N SER A 128 7.80 -1.07 16.72
CA SER A 128 9.07 -0.46 17.18
C SER A 128 9.89 0.17 16.06
N TRP A 129 9.69 -0.30 14.82
CA TRP A 129 10.32 0.24 13.65
C TRP A 129 9.50 1.42 13.08
N LEU A 130 8.17 1.28 13.05
CA LEU A 130 7.26 2.32 12.57
C LEU A 130 7.30 3.58 13.44
N GLN A 131 7.37 3.45 14.78
CA GLN A 131 7.40 4.61 15.70
C GLN A 131 8.59 5.56 15.45
N ASN A 132 9.65 5.07 14.80
CA ASN A 132 10.84 5.86 14.49
C ASN A 132 10.72 6.60 13.15
N LEU A 133 9.63 6.42 12.41
CA LEU A 133 9.42 7.09 11.13
C LEU A 133 9.20 8.59 11.31
N PRO A 134 9.61 9.40 10.32
CA PRO A 134 9.46 10.85 10.40
C PRO A 134 7.99 11.26 10.24
N ARG A 135 7.71 12.56 10.36
CA ARG A 135 6.41 13.12 9.98
C ARG A 135 6.05 12.63 8.57
N THR A 136 4.91 11.98 8.46
CA THR A 136 4.52 11.24 7.25
C THR A 136 3.28 11.84 6.62
N TYR A 137 3.35 12.14 5.33
CA TYR A 137 2.22 12.50 4.49
C TYR A 137 1.79 11.29 3.67
N ILE A 138 0.50 10.98 3.69
CA ILE A 138 -0.08 9.90 2.89
C ILE A 138 -1.25 10.47 2.10
N LEU A 139 -1.24 10.29 0.79
CA LEU A 139 -2.38 10.59 -0.06
C LEU A 139 -2.94 9.29 -0.62
N THR A 140 -4.26 9.13 -0.51
CA THR A 140 -4.99 7.98 -1.06
C THR A 140 -6.08 8.46 -1.99
N CYS A 141 -6.55 7.58 -2.88
CA CYS A 141 -7.56 7.87 -3.87
C CYS A 141 -8.70 6.86 -3.75
N GLN A 142 -9.96 7.30 -3.88
CA GLN A 142 -11.12 6.44 -3.69
C GLN A 142 -11.20 5.31 -4.73
N TYR A 143 -10.89 5.62 -5.99
CA TYR A 143 -10.93 4.68 -7.12
C TYR A 143 -9.53 4.15 -7.43
N ASP A 144 -8.90 3.60 -6.40
CA ASP A 144 -7.55 3.04 -6.45
C ASP A 144 -7.53 1.64 -5.83
N LEU A 145 -6.86 0.71 -6.49
CA LEU A 145 -6.65 -0.64 -6.00
C LEU A 145 -5.90 -0.64 -4.66
N VAL A 146 -4.88 0.22 -4.52
CA VAL A 146 -4.01 0.30 -3.32
C VAL A 146 -4.51 1.31 -2.28
N ARG A 147 -5.78 1.72 -2.36
CA ARG A 147 -6.42 2.62 -1.39
C ARG A 147 -6.28 2.07 0.04
N ASP A 148 -6.64 0.81 0.23
CA ASP A 148 -6.75 0.21 1.55
C ASP A 148 -5.37 -0.03 2.19
N ASP A 149 -4.33 -0.31 1.39
CA ASP A 149 -2.94 -0.34 1.83
C ASP A 149 -2.55 0.98 2.53
N GLY A 150 -2.80 2.11 1.86
CA GLY A 150 -2.52 3.43 2.42
C GLY A 150 -3.32 3.72 3.70
N LEU A 151 -4.60 3.37 3.72
CA LEU A 151 -5.47 3.58 4.89
C LEU A 151 -5.06 2.73 6.09
N MET A 152 -4.74 1.45 5.88
CA MET A 152 -4.23 0.59 6.95
C MET A 152 -2.90 1.12 7.49
N TYR A 153 -2.02 1.60 6.62
CA TYR A 153 -0.74 2.17 7.05
C TYR A 153 -0.92 3.46 7.86
N VAL A 154 -1.85 4.34 7.48
CA VAL A 154 -2.24 5.51 8.29
C VAL A 154 -2.63 5.08 9.71
N SER A 155 -3.55 4.11 9.83
CA SER A 155 -3.98 3.59 11.13
C SER A 155 -2.80 3.06 11.96
N ARG A 156 -1.92 2.26 11.34
CA ARG A 156 -0.76 1.70 12.04
C ARG A 156 0.21 2.77 12.52
N LEU A 157 0.54 3.75 11.68
CA LEU A 157 1.44 4.85 12.02
C LEU A 157 0.89 5.71 13.17
N GLN A 158 -0.40 6.06 13.11
CA GLN A 158 -1.05 6.84 14.16
C GLN A 158 -1.07 6.10 15.50
N ASN A 159 -1.34 4.78 15.48
CA ASN A 159 -1.36 3.96 16.69
C ASN A 159 0.00 3.88 17.41
N VAL A 160 1.10 4.05 16.68
CA VAL A 160 2.46 4.08 17.24
C VAL A 160 3.00 5.49 17.46
N GLY A 161 2.13 6.51 17.37
CA GLY A 161 2.46 7.90 17.70
C GLY A 161 3.20 8.67 16.60
N VAL A 162 3.29 8.14 15.37
CA VAL A 162 3.86 8.90 14.25
C VAL A 162 2.92 10.04 13.86
N GLN A 163 3.49 11.22 13.62
CA GLN A 163 2.72 12.35 13.13
C GLN A 163 2.35 12.14 11.65
N VAL A 164 1.08 11.81 11.40
CA VAL A 164 0.56 11.54 10.05
C VAL A 164 -0.37 12.67 9.61
N THR A 165 -0.13 13.19 8.40
CA THR A 165 -1.15 13.92 7.64
C THR A 165 -1.66 13.00 6.54
N HIS A 166 -2.98 12.78 6.50
CA HIS A 166 -3.61 11.92 5.52
C HIS A 166 -4.65 12.70 4.72
N ASP A 167 -4.49 12.72 3.40
CA ASP A 167 -5.48 13.24 2.47
C ASP A 167 -6.10 12.08 1.68
N HIS A 168 -7.44 12.03 1.68
CA HIS A 168 -8.21 11.08 0.89
C HIS A 168 -8.95 11.81 -0.22
N VAL A 169 -8.63 11.47 -1.47
CA VAL A 169 -9.21 12.09 -2.64
C VAL A 169 -10.41 11.28 -3.12
N GLU A 170 -11.61 11.73 -2.76
CA GLU A 170 -12.90 11.02 -2.96
C GLU A 170 -13.22 10.71 -4.44
N ASN A 171 -12.73 11.52 -5.38
CA ASN A 171 -12.84 11.28 -6.83
C ASN A 171 -11.49 10.99 -7.49
N GLY A 172 -10.52 10.54 -6.69
CA GLY A 172 -9.16 10.26 -7.12
C GLY A 172 -9.00 8.90 -7.77
N ILE A 173 -8.02 8.78 -8.68
CA ILE A 173 -7.61 7.53 -9.33
C ILE A 173 -6.10 7.33 -9.16
N HIS A 174 -5.66 6.08 -9.25
CA HIS A 174 -4.24 5.72 -9.19
C HIS A 174 -3.41 6.48 -10.24
N ALA A 175 -2.20 6.90 -9.87
CA ALA A 175 -1.23 7.56 -10.74
C ALA A 175 -1.72 8.85 -11.44
N ALA A 176 -2.69 9.57 -10.87
CA ALA A 176 -3.22 10.80 -11.46
C ALA A 176 -2.16 11.88 -11.76
N LEU A 177 -1.05 11.94 -11.01
CA LEU A 177 0.07 12.84 -11.31
C LEU A 177 0.70 12.57 -12.69
N SER A 178 0.78 11.30 -13.09
CA SER A 178 1.33 10.92 -14.39
C SER A 178 0.42 11.32 -15.56
N LEU A 179 -0.84 11.67 -15.29
CA LEU A 179 -1.82 12.07 -16.29
C LEU A 179 -1.92 13.60 -16.44
N MET A 180 -1.04 14.36 -15.79
CA MET A 180 -0.98 15.82 -15.88
C MET A 180 -0.41 16.32 -17.22
N THR A 181 0.28 15.44 -17.95
CA THR A 181 0.95 15.77 -19.21
C THR A 181 0.14 15.28 -20.41
N SER A 182 0.64 15.60 -21.61
CA SER A 182 0.12 15.07 -22.86
C SER A 182 -0.03 13.54 -22.81
N PRO A 183 -1.11 12.95 -23.36
CA PRO A 183 -2.20 13.62 -24.09
C PRO A 183 -3.42 14.01 -23.21
N LEU A 184 -3.42 13.73 -21.90
CA LEU A 184 -4.64 13.78 -21.08
C LEU A 184 -4.86 15.10 -20.34
N TYR A 185 -3.82 15.69 -19.75
CA TYR A 185 -3.90 16.93 -18.95
C TYR A 185 -4.99 16.91 -17.86
N LEU A 186 -5.05 15.80 -17.12
CA LEU A 186 -6.09 15.57 -16.12
C LEU A 186 -5.96 16.55 -14.94
N GLN A 187 -7.00 17.37 -14.72
CA GLN A 187 -7.06 18.37 -13.64
C GLN A 187 -6.86 17.78 -12.24
N LEU A 188 -7.30 16.53 -12.04
CA LEU A 188 -7.08 15.79 -10.79
C LEU A 188 -5.59 15.69 -10.43
N GLY A 189 -4.71 15.47 -11.41
CA GLY A 189 -3.28 15.41 -11.18
C GLY A 189 -2.72 16.74 -10.69
N PHE A 190 -3.11 17.86 -11.33
CA PHE A 190 -2.73 19.19 -10.88
C PHE A 190 -3.18 19.45 -9.44
N ARG A 191 -4.41 19.08 -9.07
CA ARG A 191 -4.90 19.21 -7.69
C ARG A 191 -4.08 18.39 -6.70
N ILE A 192 -3.75 17.13 -7.03
CA ILE A 192 -2.93 16.26 -6.16
C ILE A 192 -1.52 16.85 -6.00
N ARG A 193 -0.93 17.39 -7.08
CA ARG A 193 0.35 18.11 -7.00
C ARG A 193 0.24 19.27 -6.03
N ASP A 194 -0.79 20.11 -6.16
CA ASP A 194 -0.94 21.31 -5.35
C ASP A 194 -1.17 20.99 -3.86
N MET A 195 -1.92 19.92 -3.56
CA MET A 195 -2.05 19.39 -2.19
C MET A 195 -0.70 18.96 -1.63
N TYR A 196 0.06 18.17 -2.39
CA TYR A 196 1.38 17.70 -1.99
C TYR A 196 2.37 18.85 -1.77
N ILE A 197 2.48 19.80 -2.71
CA ILE A 197 3.36 20.97 -2.59
C ILE A 197 2.95 21.85 -1.41
N SER A 198 1.64 22.13 -1.23
CA SER A 198 1.16 22.90 -0.09
C SER A 198 1.49 22.24 1.25
N TRP A 199 1.46 20.91 1.31
CA TRP A 199 1.90 20.19 2.49
C TRP A 199 3.41 20.32 2.69
N LEU A 200 4.23 20.17 1.65
CA LEU A 200 5.68 20.35 1.74
C LEU A 200 6.06 21.74 2.24
N ASP A 201 5.47 22.81 1.68
CA ASP A 201 5.78 24.20 2.05
C ASP A 201 5.50 24.50 3.53
N LYS A 202 4.59 23.76 4.16
CA LYS A 202 4.25 23.91 5.59
C LYS A 202 5.13 23.08 6.51
N ASN A 203 5.90 22.12 5.98
CA ASN A 203 6.53 21.06 6.77
C ASN A 203 8.04 20.88 6.50
N LEU A 204 8.62 21.56 5.52
CA LEU A 204 10.06 21.59 5.22
C LEU A 204 10.73 22.87 5.72
#